data_AF-A0A349UMN2-F1
#
_entry.id   AF-A0A349UMN2-F1
#
_cell.length_a   1.000
_cell.length_b   1.000
_cell.length_c   1.000
_cell.angle_alpha   90.00
_cell.angle_beta   90.00
_cell.angle_gamma   90.00
#
_symmetry.space_group_name_H-M   'P 1'
#
loop_
_entity.id
_entity.type
_entity.pdbx_description
1 polymer ?
#
loop_
_entity_poly.entity_id
_entity_poly.type
_entity_poly.pdbx_seq_one_letter_code
_entity_poly.pdbx_strand_id
1 'polypeptide(L)'
;MNAPRDRHSGATAHLRSVSYGPLLYRRMVGRVDGSPADGDLVRVVDRAGKPFGWAFYSAASQIALRMVSYGEAAPGESFLAERIARAVSLRREMLRLDDVTDAYRLVHAEGDGL
;
A
#
# COMPACT_ATOMS: atom_id res chain seq x y z
N MET A 1 17.80 20.65 5.12
CA MET A 1 17.35 19.29 4.71
C MET A 1 15.83 19.31 4.71
N ASN A 2 15.19 19.27 3.54
CA ASN A 2 13.73 19.21 3.50
C ASN A 2 13.29 17.82 3.96
N ALA A 3 12.46 17.77 5.00
CA ALA A 3 11.77 16.55 5.42
C ALA A 3 10.98 15.98 4.23
N PRO A 4 10.90 14.65 4.05
CA PRO A 4 9.96 14.06 3.11
C PRO A 4 8.56 14.54 3.49
N ARG A 5 7.91 15.27 2.58
CA ARG A 5 6.51 15.66 2.80
C ARG A 5 5.68 14.41 2.68
N ASP A 6 5.08 13.96 3.78
CA ASP A 6 3.98 13.01 3.77
C ASP A 6 2.84 13.63 2.96
N ARG A 7 2.80 13.39 1.65
CA ARG A 7 1.77 13.92 0.76
C ARG A 7 0.50 13.09 0.93
N HIS A 8 -0.19 13.36 2.03
CA HIS A 8 -1.58 13.01 2.15
C HIS A 8 -2.32 14.03 1.27
N SER A 9 -2.76 13.61 0.09
CA SER A 9 -3.46 14.50 -0.85
C SER A 9 -4.81 14.99 -0.30
N GLY A 10 -5.29 14.43 0.81
CA GLY A 10 -6.66 14.59 1.30
C GLY A 10 -7.70 13.93 0.40
N ALA A 11 -7.28 13.32 -0.72
CA ALA A 11 -8.16 12.68 -1.67
C ALA A 11 -8.70 11.35 -1.13
N THR A 12 -9.90 11.01 -1.58
CA THR A 12 -10.62 9.81 -1.17
C THR A 12 -11.09 9.01 -2.38
N ALA A 13 -10.70 7.75 -2.48
CA ALA A 13 -11.19 6.80 -3.45
C ALA A 13 -12.38 6.02 -2.88
N HIS A 14 -13.50 6.00 -3.62
CA HIS A 14 -14.73 5.30 -3.24
C HIS A 14 -14.85 4.01 -4.03
N LEU A 15 -15.02 2.88 -3.34
CA LEU A 15 -15.12 1.58 -3.99
C LEU A 15 -16.56 1.25 -4.43
N ARG A 16 -16.71 0.63 -5.61
CA ARG A 16 -17.94 -0.04 -6.07
C ARG A 16 -18.05 -1.46 -5.55
N SER A 17 -16.90 -2.12 -5.42
CA SER A 17 -16.76 -3.47 -4.88
C SER A 17 -15.50 -3.56 -4.03
N VAL A 18 -15.56 -4.35 -2.96
CA VAL A 18 -14.47 -4.51 -2.00
C VAL A 18 -13.68 -5.79 -2.28
N SER A 19 -12.37 -5.72 -2.06
CA SER A 19 -11.47 -6.89 -2.00
C SER A 19 -10.39 -6.61 -0.97
N TYR A 20 -10.00 -7.63 -0.20
CA TYR A 20 -8.86 -7.58 0.71
C TYR A 20 -7.54 -7.98 0.01
N GLY A 21 -7.55 -8.06 -1.32
CA GLY A 21 -6.33 -8.12 -2.10
C GLY A 21 -5.59 -6.77 -2.09
N PRO A 22 -4.26 -6.79 -2.30
CA PRO A 22 -3.42 -5.59 -2.29
C PRO A 22 -3.65 -4.69 -3.52
N LEU A 23 -4.21 -5.24 -4.60
CA LEU A 23 -4.39 -4.53 -5.87
C LEU A 23 -5.87 -4.32 -6.15
N LEU A 24 -6.32 -3.07 -6.17
CA LEU A 24 -7.68 -2.73 -6.57
C LEU A 24 -7.69 -2.18 -7.99
N TYR A 25 -8.44 -2.85 -8.84
CA TYR A 25 -8.53 -2.53 -10.25
C TYR A 25 -9.45 -1.33 -10.48
N ARG A 26 -9.22 -0.58 -11.56
CA ARG A 26 -10.01 0.59 -11.96
C ARG A 26 -11.52 0.34 -11.92
N ARG A 27 -11.98 -0.83 -12.38
CA ARG A 27 -13.40 -1.23 -12.38
C ARG A 27 -14.03 -1.31 -10.98
N MET A 28 -13.20 -1.50 -9.95
CA MET A 28 -13.61 -1.54 -8.54
C MET A 28 -13.70 -0.15 -7.92
N VAL A 29 -13.06 0.85 -8.53
CA VAL A 29 -13.09 2.24 -8.08
C VAL A 29 -14.24 2.97 -8.75
N GLY A 30 -15.09 3.60 -7.94
CA GLY A 30 -16.28 4.28 -8.43
C GLY A 30 -16.09 5.74 -8.76
N ARG A 31 -15.49 6.47 -7.84
CA ARG A 31 -15.04 7.85 -8.02
C ARG A 31 -13.85 8.12 -7.12
N VAL A 32 -13.12 9.16 -7.44
CA VAL A 32 -12.04 9.70 -6.60
C VAL A 32 -12.38 11.16 -6.34
N ASP A 33 -12.60 11.51 -5.08
CA ASP A 33 -12.84 12.88 -4.66
C ASP A 33 -11.48 13.56 -4.39
N GLY A 34 -11.30 14.78 -4.88
CA GLY A 34 -10.01 15.50 -4.88
C GLY A 34 -9.28 15.40 -6.22
N SER A 35 -7.97 15.67 -6.21
CA SER A 35 -7.12 15.60 -7.41
C SER A 35 -5.75 15.00 -7.07
N PRO A 36 -5.69 13.72 -6.66
CA PRO A 36 -4.43 13.08 -6.31
C PRO A 36 -3.55 12.92 -7.54
N ALA A 37 -2.26 13.13 -7.38
CA ALA A 37 -1.24 12.78 -8.35
C ALA A 37 -0.92 11.27 -8.29
N ASP A 38 -0.26 10.76 -9.32
CA ASP A 38 0.28 9.41 -9.30
C ASP A 38 1.27 9.23 -8.15
N GLY A 39 1.08 8.17 -7.36
CA GLY A 39 1.88 7.90 -6.17
C GLY A 39 1.40 8.60 -4.90
N ASP A 40 0.39 9.47 -4.97
CA ASP A 40 -0.18 10.05 -3.75
C ASP A 40 -0.87 8.97 -2.91
N LEU A 41 -0.72 9.09 -1.60
CA LEU A 41 -1.47 8.29 -0.64
C LEU A 41 -2.89 8.86 -0.52
N VAL A 42 -3.88 8.01 -0.75
CA VAL A 42 -5.31 8.36 -0.70
C VAL A 42 -6.05 7.51 0.30
N ARG A 43 -7.09 8.09 0.93
CA ARG A 43 -8.03 7.34 1.75
C ARG A 43 -8.89 6.47 0.85
N VAL A 44 -9.19 5.25 1.29
CA VAL A 44 -10.09 4.33 0.60
C VAL A 44 -11.31 4.10 1.48
N VAL A 45 -12.50 4.25 0.89
CA VAL A 45 -13.78 3.98 1.55
C VAL A 45 -14.62 3.02 0.73
N ASP A 46 -15.45 2.22 1.41
CA ASP A 46 -16.38 1.31 0.73
C ASP A 46 -17.55 2.06 0.08
N ARG A 47 -18.49 1.30 -0.49
CA ARG A 47 -19.67 1.87 -1.17
C ARG A 47 -20.58 2.68 -0.25
N ALA A 48 -20.59 2.39 1.05
CA ALA A 48 -21.35 3.11 2.06
C ALA A 48 -20.57 4.31 2.65
N GLY A 49 -19.34 4.55 2.19
CA GLY A 49 -18.47 5.59 2.72
C GLY A 49 -17.74 5.20 4.01
N LYS A 50 -17.78 3.92 4.41
CA LYS A 50 -17.07 3.44 5.60
C LYS A 50 -15.57 3.40 5.33
N PRO A 51 -14.71 3.80 6.30
CA PRO A 51 -13.26 3.64 6.17
C PRO A 51 -12.89 2.19 5.82
N PHE A 52 -12.12 2.02 4.75
CA PHE A 52 -11.65 0.72 4.29
C PHE A 52 -10.14 0.59 4.45
N GLY A 53 -9.39 1.64 4.15
CA GLY A 53 -7.93 1.63 4.25
C GLY A 53 -7.28 2.84 3.59
N TRP A 54 -6.00 2.68 3.28
CA TRP A 54 -5.18 3.67 2.60
C TRP A 54 -4.41 3.00 1.46
N ALA A 55 -4.24 3.71 0.35
CA ALA A 55 -3.63 3.16 -0.85
C ALA A 55 -2.85 4.21 -1.63
N PHE A 56 -1.84 3.77 -2.39
CA PHE A 56 -1.22 4.60 -3.41
C PHE A 56 -2.09 4.64 -4.67
N TYR A 57 -2.33 5.84 -5.18
CA TYR A 57 -3.14 6.06 -6.37
C TYR A 57 -2.31 6.01 -7.67
N SER A 58 -2.89 5.47 -8.73
CA SER A 58 -2.35 5.54 -10.09
C SER A 58 -3.45 5.78 -11.13
N ALA A 59 -3.41 6.93 -11.80
CA ALA A 59 -4.33 7.38 -12.82
C ALA A 59 -4.22 6.58 -14.13
N ALA A 60 -3.00 6.31 -14.59
CA ALA A 60 -2.76 5.64 -15.87
C ALA A 60 -2.92 4.11 -15.83
N SER A 61 -2.93 3.50 -14.64
CA SER A 61 -2.90 2.05 -14.46
C SER A 61 -4.30 1.41 -14.35
N GLN A 62 -4.43 0.17 -14.84
CA GLN A 62 -5.58 -0.70 -14.56
C GLN A 62 -5.65 -1.11 -13.10
N ILE A 63 -4.51 -1.17 -12.40
CA ILE A 63 -4.44 -1.24 -10.94
C ILE A 63 -4.46 0.20 -10.45
N ALA A 64 -5.66 0.69 -10.14
CA ALA A 64 -5.88 2.09 -9.79
C ALA A 64 -5.42 2.41 -8.37
N LEU A 65 -5.46 1.42 -7.47
CA LEU A 65 -5.03 1.55 -6.08
C LEU A 65 -4.16 0.35 -5.69
N ARG A 66 -3.03 0.63 -5.02
CA ARG A 66 -2.23 -0.37 -4.30
C ARG A 66 -2.43 -0.15 -2.80
N MET A 67 -3.10 -1.08 -2.15
CA MET A 67 -3.42 -1.00 -0.72
C MET A 67 -2.14 -1.05 0.11
N VAL A 68 -2.02 -0.13 1.06
CA VAL A 68 -0.89 0.00 1.99
C VAL A 68 -1.31 -0.47 3.39
N SER A 69 -2.49 -0.07 3.83
CA SER A 69 -3.08 -0.48 5.11
C SER A 69 -4.61 -0.62 4.99
N TYR A 70 -5.18 -1.42 5.88
CA TYR A 70 -6.62 -1.52 6.07
C TYR A 70 -7.01 -0.84 7.39
N GLY A 71 -8.24 -0.34 7.45
CA GLY A 71 -8.76 0.39 8.61
C GLY A 71 -8.71 1.89 8.43
N GLU A 72 -8.91 2.60 9.54
CA GLU A 72 -9.13 4.06 9.50
C GLU A 72 -7.83 4.87 9.53
N ALA A 73 -6.83 4.40 10.28
CA ALA A 73 -5.58 5.12 10.48
C ALA A 73 -4.69 5.05 9.23
N ALA A 74 -4.12 6.20 8.86
CA ALA A 74 -3.07 6.27 7.85
C ALA A 74 -1.82 5.50 8.32
N PRO A 75 -1.08 4.86 7.42
CA PRO A 75 0.22 4.29 7.75
C PRO A 75 1.16 5.41 8.21
N GLY A 76 1.80 5.22 9.36
CA GLY A 76 2.81 6.16 9.87
C GLY A 76 4.18 5.96 9.21
N GLU A 77 5.13 6.83 9.53
CA GLU A 77 6.49 6.81 8.98
C GLU A 77 7.23 5.47 9.23
N SER A 78 6.90 4.77 10.31
CA SER A 78 7.51 3.48 10.65
C SER A 78 7.04 2.32 9.77
N PHE A 79 5.93 2.48 9.03
CA PHE A 79 5.29 1.42 8.26
C PHE A 79 6.28 0.68 7.34
N LEU A 80 7.06 1.44 6.57
CA LEU A 80 8.02 0.87 5.60
C LEU A 80 9.12 0.09 6.32
N ALA A 81 9.69 0.66 7.38
CA ALA A 81 10.74 0.02 8.17
C ALA A 81 10.26 -1.28 8.81
N GLU A 82 9.04 -1.30 9.36
CA GLU A 82 8.43 -2.50 9.95
C GLU A 82 8.16 -3.60 8.93
N ARG A 83 7.78 -3.25 7.70
CA ARG A 83 7.56 -4.23 6.62
C ARG A 83 8.89 -4.81 6.13
N ILE A 84 9.91 -3.95 5.95
CA ILE A 84 11.26 -4.40 5.59
C ILE A 84 11.84 -5.30 6.68
N ALA A 85 11.70 -4.95 7.96
CA ALA A 85 12.18 -5.77 9.07
C ALA A 85 11.53 -7.16 9.08
N ARG A 86 10.22 -7.25 8.83
CA ARG A 86 9.52 -8.53 8.66
C ARG A 86 10.05 -9.32 7.47
N ALA A 87 10.27 -8.65 6.34
CA ALA A 87 10.83 -9.28 5.17
C ALA A 87 12.24 -9.86 5.46
N VAL A 88 13.09 -9.11 6.17
CA VAL A 88 14.42 -9.57 6.63
C VAL A 88 14.32 -10.79 7.53
N SER A 89 13.50 -10.74 8.58
CA SER A 89 13.30 -11.86 9.52
C SER A 89 12.84 -13.13 8.78
N LEU A 90 11.90 -13.02 7.84
CA LEU A 90 11.48 -14.17 7.03
C LEU A 90 12.66 -14.84 6.30
N ARG A 91 13.54 -14.08 5.64
CA ARG A 91 14.66 -14.67 4.87
C ARG A 91 15.76 -15.20 5.77
N ARG A 92 16.11 -14.47 6.82
CA ARG A 92 17.28 -14.77 7.65
C ARG A 92 16.98 -15.77 8.75
N GLU A 93 15.83 -15.64 9.40
CA GLU A 93 15.50 -16.41 10.60
C GLU A 93 14.67 -17.65 10.26
N MET A 94 13.61 -17.47 9.46
CA MET A 94 12.72 -18.59 9.13
C MET A 94 13.27 -19.46 7.98
N LEU A 95 13.70 -18.83 6.88
CA LEU A 95 14.22 -19.54 5.71
C LEU A 95 15.72 -19.83 5.80
N ARG A 96 16.44 -19.16 6.71
CA ARG A 96 17.88 -19.34 6.96
C ARG A 96 18.73 -19.28 5.67
N LEU A 97 18.40 -18.35 4.77
CA LEU A 97 19.05 -18.29 3.46
C LEU A 97 20.55 -17.98 3.57
N ASP A 98 20.95 -17.24 4.60
CA ASP A 98 22.36 -16.91 4.90
C ASP A 98 23.23 -18.17 5.12
N ASP A 99 22.64 -19.34 5.41
CA ASP A 99 23.38 -20.60 5.58
C ASP A 99 23.79 -21.23 4.24
N VAL A 100 23.14 -20.86 3.13
CA VAL A 100 23.31 -21.51 1.82
C VAL A 100 23.62 -20.54 0.68
N THR A 101 23.40 -19.24 0.85
CA THR A 101 23.67 -18.21 -0.15
C THR A 101 23.80 -16.83 0.50
N ASP A 102 24.55 -15.92 -0.13
CA ASP A 102 24.64 -14.50 0.22
C ASP A 102 23.78 -13.59 -0.70
N ALA A 103 23.08 -14.19 -1.68
CA ALA A 103 22.27 -13.47 -2.65
C ALA A 103 20.83 -14.02 -2.70
N TYR A 104 19.85 -13.15 -2.42
CA TYR A 104 18.42 -13.42 -2.57
C TYR A 104 17.59 -12.14 -2.70
N ARG A 105 16.34 -12.29 -3.15
CA ARG A 105 15.36 -11.20 -3.14
C ARG A 105 14.88 -10.93 -1.72
N LEU A 106 15.31 -9.79 -1.17
CA LEU A 106 14.89 -9.37 0.16
C LEU A 106 13.41 -8.95 0.22
N VAL A 107 12.91 -8.25 -0.80
CA VAL A 107 11.53 -7.77 -0.86
C VAL A 107 10.86 -8.23 -2.17
N HIS A 108 9.68 -8.82 -2.03
CA HIS A 108 8.84 -9.38 -3.08
C HIS A 108 7.45 -8.72 -3.09
N ALA A 109 7.45 -7.38 -3.18
CA ALA A 109 6.27 -6.54 -3.36
C ALA A 109 5.13 -6.95 -2.42
N GLU A 110 3.95 -7.23 -2.96
CA GLU A 110 2.76 -7.54 -2.18
C GLU A 110 2.92 -8.81 -1.33
N GLY A 111 3.84 -9.71 -1.71
CA GLY A 111 4.22 -10.89 -0.93
C GLY A 111 4.85 -10.56 0.43
N ASP A 112 5.40 -9.36 0.58
CA ASP A 112 5.90 -8.82 1.86
C ASP A 112 5.01 -7.70 2.41
N GLY A 113 3.88 -7.43 1.76
CA GLY A 113 2.98 -6.33 2.08
C GLY A 113 3.59 -4.95 1.83
N LEU A 114 4.38 -4.83 0.74
CA LEU A 114 4.96 -3.58 0.23
C LEU A 114 4.49 -3.26 -1.19
#